data_AF-A0A7V3X5H1-F1
#
_entry.id   AF-A0A7V3X5H1-F1
#
_cell.length_a   1.000
_cell.length_b   1.000
_cell.length_c   1.000
_cell.angle_alpha   90.00
_cell.angle_beta   90.00
_cell.angle_gamma   90.00
#
_symmetry.space_group_name_H-M   'P 1'
#
loop_
_entity.id
_entity.type
_entity.pdbx_description
1 polymer ?
#
loop_
_entity_poly.entity_id
_entity_poly.type
_entity_poly.pdbx_seq_one_letter_code
_entity_poly.pdbx_strand_id
1 'polypeptide(L)'
;MEKRPSYKEFLEFIVKALVDHPDEVKVEKLVDEMGVLLSLRVHPEDMGQVIGKGGSTVKAIRSLLRIVGLKNRARVNLKLEEPAKKEGEKTNLENLKI
;
A
#
# COMPACT_ATOMS: atom_id res chain seq x y z
N MET A 1 -12.37 -25.96 9.12
CA MET A 1 -10.97 -25.52 8.89
C MET A 1 -10.93 -24.03 9.14
N GLU A 2 -10.20 -23.59 10.16
CA GLU A 2 -9.98 -22.18 10.46
C GLU A 2 -9.29 -21.54 9.25
N LYS A 3 -9.97 -20.59 8.60
CA LYS A 3 -9.45 -19.93 7.40
C LYS A 3 -8.31 -19.02 7.86
N ARG A 4 -7.06 -19.49 7.77
CA ARG A 4 -5.89 -18.66 8.09
C ARG A 4 -5.95 -17.43 7.18
N PRO A 5 -5.82 -16.21 7.73
CA PRO A 5 -5.84 -15.01 6.90
C PRO A 5 -4.70 -15.10 5.89
N SER A 6 -5.06 -14.95 4.62
CA SER A 6 -4.07 -14.80 3.55
C SER A 6 -3.23 -13.55 3.83
N TYR A 7 -1.98 -13.52 3.35
CA TYR A 7 -1.13 -12.32 3.45
C TYR A 7 -1.77 -11.08 2.82
N LYS A 8 -2.72 -11.25 1.88
CA LYS A 8 -3.53 -10.16 1.31
C LYS A 8 -4.49 -9.61 2.36
N GLU A 9 -5.33 -10.46 2.95
CA GLU A 9 -6.31 -10.06 3.97
C GLU A 9 -5.61 -9.45 5.20
N PHE A 10 -4.45 -9.99 5.57
CA PHE A 10 -3.62 -9.42 6.64
C PHE A 10 -3.11 -8.02 6.31
N LEU A 11 -2.66 -7.77 5.07
CA LEU A 11 -2.25 -6.43 4.63
C LEU A 11 -3.43 -5.46 4.64
N GLU A 12 -4.57 -5.86 4.06
CA GLU A 12 -5.78 -5.04 4.02
C GLU A 12 -6.23 -4.68 5.44
N PHE A 13 -6.25 -5.65 6.36
CA PHE A 13 -6.60 -5.43 7.75
C PHE A 13 -5.71 -4.39 8.42
N ILE A 14 -4.38 -4.51 8.30
CA ILE A 14 -3.45 -3.55 8.91
C ILE A 14 -3.63 -2.17 8.30
N VAL A 15 -3.64 -2.07 6.97
CA VAL A 15 -3.64 -0.76 6.31
C VAL A 15 -4.96 -0.03 6.54
N LYS A 16 -6.10 -0.73 6.47
CA LYS A 16 -7.41 -0.13 6.78
C LYS A 16 -7.51 0.39 8.21
N ALA A 17 -6.81 -0.21 9.15
CA ALA A 17 -6.78 0.26 10.53
C ALA A 17 -5.84 1.47 10.75
N LEU A 18 -4.98 1.80 9.77
CA LEU A 18 -3.97 2.85 9.89
C LEU A 18 -4.34 4.14 9.18
N VAL A 19 -5.34 4.14 8.30
CA VAL A 19 -5.60 5.24 7.36
C VAL A 19 -6.97 5.87 7.57
N ASP A 20 -7.13 7.11 7.10
CA ASP A 20 -8.39 7.84 7.23
C ASP A 20 -9.41 7.44 6.15
N HIS A 21 -8.95 6.91 5.00
CA HIS A 21 -9.81 6.45 3.90
C HIS A 21 -9.74 4.91 3.70
N PRO A 22 -10.23 4.10 4.65
CA PRO A 22 -10.11 2.64 4.62
C PRO A 22 -10.81 2.00 3.41
N ASP A 23 -11.83 2.65 2.86
CA ASP A 23 -12.61 2.17 1.72
C ASP A 23 -11.83 2.25 0.40
N GLU A 24 -10.80 3.10 0.35
CA GLU A 24 -9.94 3.28 -0.82
C GLU A 24 -8.67 2.41 -0.78
N VAL A 25 -8.51 1.59 0.26
CA VAL A 25 -7.42 0.62 0.35
C VAL A 25 -7.67 -0.53 -0.62
N LYS A 26 -6.84 -0.64 -1.65
CA LYS A 26 -6.90 -1.71 -2.66
C LYS A 26 -5.59 -2.48 -2.67
N VAL A 27 -5.70 -3.81 -2.55
CA VAL A 27 -4.56 -4.72 -2.64
C VAL A 27 -4.73 -5.65 -3.83
N GLU A 28 -3.80 -5.54 -4.78
CA GLU A 28 -3.67 -6.46 -5.91
C GLU A 28 -2.59 -7.50 -5.61
N LYS A 29 -2.82 -8.74 -6.06
CA LYS A 29 -1.91 -9.87 -5.85
C LYS A 29 -1.49 -10.43 -7.20
N LEU A 30 -0.19 -10.47 -7.45
CA LEU A 30 0.41 -11.15 -8.59
C LEU A 30 1.30 -12.29 -8.08
N VAL A 31 1.21 -13.46 -8.72
CA VAL A 31 2.01 -14.65 -8.39
C VAL A 31 2.81 -15.03 -9.62
N ASP A 32 4.12 -15.20 -9.43
CA ASP A 32 5.06 -15.63 -10.45
C ASP A 32 6.08 -16.63 -9.87
N GLU A 33 7.10 -16.97 -10.65
CA GLU A 33 8.18 -17.88 -10.24
C GLU A 33 9.04 -17.33 -9.08
N MET A 34 9.09 -16.01 -8.89
CA MET A 34 9.86 -15.35 -7.83
C MET A 34 9.07 -15.21 -6.52
N GLY A 35 7.76 -15.42 -6.55
CA GLY A 35 6.90 -15.49 -5.38
C GLY A 35 5.61 -14.70 -5.54
N VAL A 36 5.29 -13.86 -4.56
CA VAL A 36 4.06 -13.08 -4.50
C VAL A 36 4.40 -11.60 -4.40
N LEU A 37 3.89 -10.81 -5.35
CA LEU A 37 3.90 -9.36 -5.30
C LEU A 37 2.52 -8.87 -4.85
N LEU A 38 2.49 -8.14 -3.73
CA LEU A 38 1.34 -7.36 -3.31
C LEU A 38 1.54 -5.90 -3.72
N SER A 39 0.64 -5.40 -4.57
CA SER A 39 0.55 -3.99 -4.91
C SER A 39 -0.51 -3.33 -4.05
N LEU A 40 -0.12 -2.33 -3.26
CA LEU A 40 -1.00 -1.56 -2.39
C LEU A 40 -1.26 -0.18 -3.01
N ARG A 41 -2.52 0.16 -3.21
CA ARG A 41 -3.00 1.51 -3.52
C ARG A 41 -3.82 2.02 -2.34
N VAL A 42 -3.64 3.29 -2.00
CA VAL A 42 -4.37 3.99 -0.94
C VAL A 42 -4.73 5.40 -1.43
N HIS A 43 -5.60 6.10 -0.70
CA HIS A 43 -5.89 7.51 -0.97
C HIS A 43 -4.59 8.35 -0.85
N PRO A 44 -4.40 9.40 -1.69
CA PRO A 44 -3.17 10.20 -1.66
C PRO A 44 -2.84 10.80 -0.29
N GLU A 45 -3.85 11.19 0.49
CA GLU A 45 -3.67 11.78 1.81
C GLU A 45 -3.18 10.76 2.86
N ASP A 46 -3.46 9.48 2.65
CA ASP A 46 -3.08 8.40 3.55
C ASP A 46 -1.63 7.92 3.31
N MET A 47 -1.03 8.29 2.18
CA MET A 47 0.32 7.86 1.78
C MET A 47 1.36 8.17 2.85
N GLY A 48 1.27 9.34 3.48
CA GLY A 48 2.18 9.75 4.55
C GLY A 48 2.11 8.80 5.76
N GLN A 49 0.91 8.35 6.12
CA GLN A 49 0.66 7.46 7.25
C GLN A 49 1.18 6.04 6.98
N VAL A 50 0.92 5.53 5.77
CA VAL A 50 1.36 4.20 5.33
C VAL A 50 2.89 4.11 5.19
N ILE A 51 3.52 5.16 4.66
CA ILE A 51 4.99 5.22 4.55
C ILE A 51 5.61 5.37 5.95
N GLY A 52 5.10 6.32 6.74
CA GLY A 52 5.64 6.69 8.03
C GLY A 52 6.98 7.43 7.94
N LYS A 53 7.43 8.03 9.04
CA LYS A 53 8.68 8.80 9.10
C LYS A 53 9.88 7.96 8.68
N GLY A 54 10.59 8.36 7.62
CA GLY A 54 11.73 7.61 7.07
C GLY A 54 11.37 6.20 6.55
N GLY A 55 10.10 5.96 6.23
CA GLY A 55 9.59 4.67 5.77
C GLY A 55 9.41 3.64 6.88
N SER A 56 9.36 4.05 8.16
CA SER A 56 9.29 3.12 9.30
C SER A 56 8.07 2.20 9.26
N THR A 57 6.88 2.74 8.98
CA THR A 57 5.61 2.00 8.93
C THR A 57 5.64 0.96 7.81
N VAL A 58 5.95 1.38 6.58
CA VAL A 58 5.99 0.45 5.44
C VAL A 58 7.08 -0.63 5.60
N LYS A 59 8.21 -0.31 6.25
CA LYS A 59 9.25 -1.30 6.59
C LYS A 59 8.74 -2.33 7.61
N ALA A 60 8.02 -1.89 8.64
CA ALA A 60 7.42 -2.79 9.63
C ALA A 60 6.38 -3.72 8.98
N ILE A 61 5.49 -3.18 8.15
CA ILE A 61 4.51 -3.96 7.39
C ILE A 61 5.20 -5.01 6.51
N ARG A 62 6.26 -4.64 5.79
CA ARG A 62 7.06 -5.59 4.98
C ARG A 62 7.64 -6.73 5.82
N SER A 63 8.16 -6.43 7.01
CA SER A 63 8.68 -7.46 7.93
C SER A 63 7.59 -8.42 8.38
N LEU A 64 6.40 -7.91 8.74
CA LEU A 64 5.26 -8.74 9.10
C LEU A 64 4.79 -9.62 7.92
N LEU A 65 4.71 -9.07 6.72
CA LEU A 65 4.35 -9.81 5.51
C LEU A 65 5.34 -10.93 5.19
N ARG A 66 6.65 -10.73 5.42
CA ARG A 66 7.64 -11.80 5.28
C ARG A 66 7.35 -12.95 6.23
N ILE A 67 7.05 -12.66 7.50
CA ILE A 67 6.73 -13.69 8.51
C ILE A 67 5.46 -14.46 8.13
N VAL A 68 4.40 -13.75 7.74
CA VAL A 68 3.14 -14.36 7.29
C VAL A 68 3.34 -15.16 6.01
N GLY A 69 4.13 -14.64 5.06
CA GLY A 69 4.50 -15.33 3.82
C GLY A 69 5.24 -16.63 4.06
N LEU A 70 6.24 -16.63 4.94
CA LEU A 70 7.01 -17.84 5.30
C LEU A 70 6.11 -18.95 5.88
N LYS A 71 5.14 -18.60 6.72
CA LYS A 71 4.14 -19.57 7.23
C LYS A 71 3.27 -20.18 6.13
N ASN A 72 3.16 -19.51 4.98
CA ASN A 72 2.44 -19.95 3.80
C ASN A 72 3.38 -20.46 2.68
N ARG A 73 4.67 -20.68 2.98
CA ARG A 73 5.72 -21.09 2.01
C ARG A 73 5.80 -20.18 0.77
N ALA A 74 5.51 -18.89 0.94
CA ALA A 74 5.51 -17.90 -0.12
C ALA A 74 6.47 -16.75 0.20
N ARG A 75 7.28 -16.35 -0.79
CA ARG A 75 8.10 -15.14 -0.70
C ARG A 75 7.23 -13.94 -1.07
N VAL A 76 6.82 -13.16 -0.07
CA VAL A 76 5.91 -12.01 -0.26
C VAL A 76 6.69 -10.69 -0.30
N ASN A 77 6.45 -9.90 -1.33
CA ASN A 77 6.98 -8.54 -1.49
C ASN A 77 5.83 -7.52 -1.53
N LEU A 78 6.07 -6.32 -1.00
CA LEU A 78 5.11 -5.21 -1.00
C LEU A 78 5.61 -4.05 -1.87
N LYS A 79 4.82 -3.70 -2.88
CA LYS A 79 4.93 -2.47 -3.65
C LYS A 79 3.82 -1.51 -3.21
N LEU A 80 4.19 -0.30 -2.83
CA LEU A 80 3.23 0.80 -2.64
C LEU A 80 3.18 1.55 -3.97
N GLU A 81 1.98 1.69 -4.54
CA GLU A 81 1.80 2.39 -5.80
C GLU A 81 1.52 3.86 -5.53
N GLU A 82 2.23 4.73 -6.26
CA GLU A 82 1.96 6.16 -6.19
C GLU A 82 0.59 6.44 -6.80
N PRO A 83 -0.23 7.31 -6.17
CA PRO A 83 -1.46 7.74 -6.77
C PRO A 83 -1.14 8.47 -8.07
N ALA A 84 -1.90 8.19 -9.13
CA ALA A 84 -1.80 8.94 -10.36
C ALA A 84 -2.04 10.43 -10.04
N LYS A 85 -1.05 11.29 -10.31
CA LYS A 85 -1.24 12.74 -10.22
C LYS A 85 -2.42 13.11 -11.12
N LYS A 86 -3.45 13.76 -10.56
CA LYS A 86 -4.46 14.42 -11.39
C LYS A 86 -3.75 15.55 -12.15
N GLU A 87 -3.63 15.42 -13.47
CA GLU A 87 -3.22 16.53 -14.34
C GLU A 87 -4.30 17.63 -14.24
N GLY A 88 -4.08 18.64 -13.40
CA GLY A 88 -5.09 19.68 -13.18
C GLY A 88 -4.67 20.90 -12.36
N GLU A 89 -3.72 20.80 -11.44
CA GLU A 89 -3.21 21.98 -10.72
C GLU A 89 -2.04 22.64 -11.47
N LYS A 90 -2.31 23.18 -12.65
CA LYS A 90 -1.53 24.31 -13.14
C LYS A 90 -2.22 25.56 -12.60
N THR A 91 -1.64 26.13 -11.55
CA THR A 91 -1.99 27.47 -11.05
C THR A 91 -2.01 28.44 -12.22
N ASN A 92 -3.17 29.06 -12.47
CA ASN A 92 -3.33 30.21 -13.37
C ASN A 92 -2.47 31.37 -12.85
N LEU A 93 -1.19 31.40 -13.22
CA LEU A 93 -0.28 32.52 -13.01
C LEU A 93 -0.21 33.45 -14.25
N GLU A 94 -0.99 33.18 -15.29
CA GLU A 94 -1.00 33.99 -16.52
C GLU A 94 -1.95 35.21 -16.44
N ASN A 95 -2.78 35.33 -15.39
CA ASN A 95 -3.70 36.46 -15.20
C ASN A 95 -3.15 37.57 -14.29
N LEU A 96 -1.86 37.54 -13.92
CA LEU A 96 -1.24 38.54 -13.03
C LEU A 96 -0.17 39.41 -13.71
N LYS A 97 -0.24 39.57 -15.04
CA LYS A 97 0.50 40.63 -15.74
C LYS A 97 -0.46 41.79 -15.98
N ILE A 98 -0.45 42.74 -15.04
CA ILE A 98 -0.84 44.14 -15.28
C ILE A 98 0.39 44.84 -15.84
#